data_AF-A0A9D8FSI0-F1
#
_entry.id   AF-A0A9D8FSI0-F1
#
_cell.length_a   1.000
_cell.length_b   1.000
_cell.length_c   1.000
_cell.angle_alpha   90.00
_cell.angle_beta   90.00
_cell.angle_gamma   90.00
#
_symmetry.space_group_name_H-M   'P 1'
#
loop_
_entity.id
_entity.type
_entity.pdbx_description
1 polymer ?
#
loop_
_entity_poly.entity_id
_entity_poly.type
_entity_poly.pdbx_seq_one_letter_code
_entity_poly.pdbx_strand_id
1 'polypeptide(L)'
;MPTSKTEGTEISVGLGLLNINQFDLKEQEIEKYFNHTLTHEKYREYVKNYDKNKNDYDRVFYVGQKIRDRYSFFEHLSSLNWTGPNKQASTISVPKDIIAANIPISIKVKSNVVYNLSPFNIFVSIPSAMQLAKNSPNWFIEQAYDEINKVYLYVKNQDQGSFPDDIYEFEKKAKKEDRKRIKNIIAKFSTKQKNDFYGLYVTMCHKVASNSAEIFNTKLETSLNSNLRSSTIELLAKTFFRVNAVEYIFCGIDKTKDFAVVVPDLTEWKRMWKIIRVNAAPDLSREQSVVNISVECEGNKKRYTFDYHVEIRWSHGKFCGSPEGKLYKQFSWLNVPFYRPLI
;
A
#
# COMPACT_ATOMS: atom_id res chain seq x y z
N MET A 1 -5.41 10.75 6.80
CA MET A 1 -4.91 10.69 8.18
C MET A 1 -4.95 9.23 8.61
N PRO A 2 -3.93 8.73 9.33
CA PRO A 2 -4.03 7.40 9.92
C PRO A 2 -5.23 7.35 10.87
N THR A 3 -5.84 6.18 10.99
CA THR A 3 -7.00 5.99 11.87
C THR A 3 -6.51 5.84 13.32
N SER A 4 -7.35 6.18 14.31
CA SER A 4 -7.05 5.92 15.72
C SER A 4 -6.69 4.45 15.99
N LYS A 5 -7.25 3.54 15.18
CA LYS A 5 -6.89 2.12 15.19
C LYS A 5 -5.44 1.86 14.78
N THR A 6 -4.96 2.53 13.72
CA THR A 6 -3.58 2.37 13.22
C THR A 6 -2.57 2.82 14.27
N GLU A 7 -2.76 4.04 14.81
CA GLU A 7 -1.91 4.57 15.88
C GLU A 7 -1.93 3.65 17.12
N GLY A 8 -3.12 3.15 17.51
CA GLY A 8 -3.24 2.25 18.65
C GLY A 8 -2.55 0.89 18.46
N THR A 9 -2.55 0.34 17.24
CA THR A 9 -1.76 -0.88 16.95
C THR A 9 -0.26 -0.63 17.03
N GLU A 10 0.21 0.54 16.62
CA GLU A 10 1.63 0.91 16.74
C GLU A 10 2.04 1.04 18.21
N ILE A 11 1.26 1.78 19.00
CA ILE A 11 1.47 1.95 20.44
C ILE A 11 1.48 0.61 21.16
N SER A 12 0.55 -0.30 20.82
CA SER A 12 0.46 -1.63 21.43
C SER A 12 1.73 -2.46 21.20
N VAL A 13 2.30 -2.46 19.99
CA VAL A 13 3.59 -3.12 19.73
C VAL A 13 4.70 -2.49 20.57
N GLY A 14 4.74 -1.16 20.66
CA GLY A 14 5.73 -0.44 21.47
C GLY A 14 5.68 -0.82 22.94
N LEU A 15 4.48 -0.87 23.53
CA LEU A 15 4.27 -1.32 24.91
C LEU A 15 4.69 -2.78 25.11
N GLY A 16 4.39 -3.66 24.14
CA GLY A 16 4.83 -5.05 24.15
C GLY A 16 6.35 -5.19 24.10
N LEU A 17 7.02 -4.39 23.27
CA LEU A 17 8.49 -4.34 23.19
C LEU A 17 9.13 -3.88 24.49
N LEU A 18 8.47 -2.99 25.24
CA LEU A 18 8.91 -2.53 26.56
C LEU A 18 8.48 -3.49 27.69
N ASN A 19 7.65 -4.48 27.38
CA ASN A 19 7.00 -5.38 28.33
C ASN A 19 6.21 -4.62 29.42
N ILE A 20 5.48 -3.58 29.02
CA ILE A 20 4.69 -2.75 29.92
C ILE A 20 3.21 -2.89 29.59
N ASN A 21 2.41 -3.29 30.58
CA ASN A 21 0.96 -3.33 30.44
C ASN A 21 0.39 -1.90 30.36
N GLN A 22 -0.48 -1.66 29.37
CA GLN A 22 -1.15 -0.38 29.14
C GLN A 22 -2.02 0.14 30.30
N PHE A 23 -2.34 -0.70 31.30
CA PHE A 23 -3.13 -0.27 32.44
C PHE A 23 -2.32 -0.04 33.72
N ASP A 24 -1.03 -0.39 33.70
CA ASP A 24 -0.16 -0.31 34.89
C ASP A 24 0.61 1.02 34.96
N LEU A 25 0.59 1.83 33.88
CA LEU A 25 1.32 3.10 33.79
C LEU A 25 0.49 4.30 34.24
N LYS A 26 1.12 5.22 34.97
CA LYS A 26 0.59 6.57 35.11
C LYS A 26 0.77 7.32 33.78
N GLU A 27 -0.22 8.10 33.38
CA GLU A 27 -0.21 8.83 32.10
C GLU A 27 1.05 9.69 31.89
N GLN A 28 1.65 10.20 32.97
CA GLN A 28 2.84 11.06 32.92
C GLN A 28 4.14 10.28 32.65
N GLU A 29 4.15 8.97 32.84
CA GLU A 29 5.34 8.12 32.68
C GLU A 29 5.51 7.65 31.23
N ILE A 30 4.44 7.65 30.43
CA ILE A 30 4.47 7.14 29.04
C ILE A 30 5.45 7.91 28.16
N GLU A 31 5.54 9.22 28.36
CA GLU A 31 6.41 10.07 27.55
C GLU A 31 7.88 9.66 27.75
N LYS A 32 8.28 9.30 28.98
CA LYS A 32 9.65 8.83 29.25
C LYS A 32 9.98 7.54 28.49
N TYR A 33 9.06 6.58 28.47
CA TYR A 33 9.25 5.30 27.77
C TYR A 33 9.29 5.45 26.24
N PHE A 34 8.60 6.46 25.72
CA PHE A 34 8.56 6.78 24.29
C PHE A 34 9.47 7.97 23.92
N ASN A 35 10.45 8.33 24.76
CA ASN A 35 11.37 9.47 24.55
C ASN A 35 10.66 10.77 24.09
N HIS A 36 9.51 11.06 24.70
CA HIS A 36 8.62 12.20 24.45
C HIS A 36 7.99 12.24 23.04
N THR A 37 8.07 11.15 22.28
CA THR A 37 7.47 11.08 20.94
C THR A 37 5.99 10.65 20.95
N LEU A 38 5.55 9.94 22.00
CA LEU A 38 4.13 9.66 22.28
C LEU A 38 3.66 10.59 23.39
N THR A 39 2.75 11.51 23.07
CA THR A 39 2.19 12.45 24.07
C THR A 39 1.18 11.76 24.98
N HIS A 40 1.03 12.27 26.19
CA HIS A 40 0.00 11.81 27.13
C HIS A 40 -1.43 11.89 26.55
N GLU A 41 -1.74 12.91 25.73
CA GLU A 41 -3.03 13.03 25.04
C GLU A 41 -3.28 11.86 24.07
N LYS A 42 -2.28 11.51 23.26
CA LYS A 42 -2.35 10.37 22.34
C LYS A 42 -2.46 9.04 23.06
N TYR A 43 -1.77 8.89 24.19
CA TYR A 43 -1.92 7.73 25.05
C TYR A 43 -3.35 7.61 25.61
N ARG A 44 -3.94 8.72 26.09
CA ARG A 44 -5.34 8.74 26.54
C ARG A 44 -6.32 8.36 25.42
N GLU A 45 -6.11 8.85 24.20
CA GLU A 45 -6.91 8.44 23.04
C GLU A 45 -6.80 6.94 22.77
N TYR A 46 -5.59 6.37 22.88
CA TYR A 46 -5.35 4.94 22.75
C TYR A 46 -6.13 4.14 23.80
N VAL A 47 -5.99 4.48 25.09
CA VAL A 47 -6.68 3.81 26.20
C VAL A 47 -8.21 3.90 26.03
N LYS A 48 -8.73 5.07 25.68
CA LYS A 48 -10.18 5.28 25.44
C LYS A 48 -10.73 4.43 24.28
N ASN A 49 -9.89 4.12 23.28
CA ASN A 49 -10.28 3.31 22.12
C ASN A 49 -9.89 1.83 22.25
N TYR A 50 -9.32 1.43 23.40
CA TYR A 50 -8.77 0.10 23.61
C TYR A 50 -9.83 -0.98 23.46
N ASP A 51 -10.93 -0.91 24.21
CA ASP A 51 -11.99 -1.94 24.20
C ASP A 51 -12.60 -2.16 22.81
N LYS A 52 -12.71 -1.09 22.01
CA LYS A 52 -13.22 -1.16 20.64
C LYS A 52 -12.34 -1.96 19.69
N ASN A 53 -11.05 -2.06 19.99
CA ASN A 53 -10.04 -2.72 19.14
C ASN A 53 -9.25 -3.79 19.89
N LYS A 54 -9.74 -4.22 21.05
CA LYS A 54 -9.02 -5.04 22.03
C LYS A 54 -8.29 -6.23 21.41
N ASN A 55 -8.99 -7.02 20.60
CA ASN A 55 -8.41 -8.19 19.94
C ASN A 55 -7.18 -7.86 19.07
N ASP A 56 -7.24 -6.77 18.30
CA ASP A 56 -6.09 -6.38 17.47
C ASP A 56 -4.94 -5.87 18.33
N TYR A 57 -5.24 -5.07 19.37
CA TYR A 57 -4.25 -4.49 20.27
C TYR A 57 -3.54 -5.54 21.12
N ASP A 58 -4.28 -6.47 21.75
CA ASP A 58 -3.73 -7.60 22.52
C ASP A 58 -2.76 -8.43 21.67
N ARG A 59 -3.16 -8.75 20.43
CA ARG A 59 -2.36 -9.56 19.53
C ARG A 59 -1.05 -8.88 19.15
N VAL A 60 -1.10 -7.61 18.75
CA VAL A 60 0.13 -6.91 18.37
C VAL A 60 0.99 -6.54 19.58
N PHE A 61 0.41 -6.38 20.76
CA PHE A 61 1.15 -6.32 22.02
C PHE A 61 1.95 -7.61 22.26
N TYR A 62 1.30 -8.77 22.12
CA TYR A 62 1.96 -10.07 22.20
C TYR A 62 3.07 -10.24 21.15
N VAL A 63 2.85 -9.76 19.91
CA VAL A 63 3.91 -9.70 18.88
C VAL A 63 5.10 -8.88 19.37
N GLY A 64 4.87 -7.71 19.98
CA GLY A 64 5.92 -6.88 20.57
C GLY A 64 6.75 -7.63 21.62
N GLN A 65 6.09 -8.35 22.53
CA GLN A 65 6.78 -9.18 23.53
C GLN A 65 7.64 -10.27 22.87
N LYS A 66 7.10 -10.97 21.86
CA LYS A 66 7.86 -12.01 21.16
C LYS A 66 9.05 -11.48 20.37
N ILE A 67 8.94 -10.27 19.81
CA ILE A 67 10.08 -9.61 19.19
C ILE A 67 11.15 -9.30 20.24
N ARG A 68 10.76 -8.76 21.41
CA ARG A 68 11.68 -8.50 22.52
C ARG A 68 12.44 -9.76 22.94
N ASP A 69 11.73 -10.87 23.12
CA ASP A 69 12.30 -12.15 23.57
C ASP A 69 13.28 -12.77 22.56
N ARG A 70 13.02 -12.58 21.25
CA ARG A 70 13.71 -13.33 20.18
C ARG A 70 14.73 -12.50 19.41
N TYR A 71 14.74 -11.19 19.62
CA TYR A 71 15.68 -10.30 18.96
C TYR A 71 16.64 -9.71 19.99
N SER A 72 17.87 -10.24 20.03
CA SER A 72 18.87 -9.99 21.08
C SER A 72 19.14 -8.51 21.36
N PHE A 73 19.02 -7.64 20.35
CA PHE A 73 19.18 -6.19 20.52
C PHE A 73 18.13 -5.54 21.44
N PHE A 74 17.02 -6.22 21.75
CA PHE A 74 15.92 -5.69 22.55
C PHE A 74 15.80 -6.28 23.96
N GLU A 75 16.69 -7.20 24.36
CA GLU A 75 16.64 -7.88 25.66
C GLU A 75 16.54 -6.88 26.84
N HIS A 76 17.29 -5.78 26.75
CA HIS A 76 17.34 -4.71 27.76
C HIS A 76 16.69 -3.40 27.27
N LEU A 77 15.76 -3.46 26.32
CA LEU A 77 15.11 -2.26 25.80
C LEU A 77 14.32 -1.57 26.94
N SER A 78 14.66 -0.31 27.24
CA SER A 78 14.03 0.49 28.30
C SER A 78 13.23 1.69 27.77
N SER A 79 13.50 2.12 26.54
CA SER A 79 12.73 3.17 25.85
C SER A 79 12.82 3.00 24.34
N LEU A 80 11.92 3.67 23.61
CA LEU A 80 11.85 3.67 22.15
C LEU A 80 11.29 4.99 21.63
N ASN A 81 11.29 5.19 20.31
CA ASN A 81 10.64 6.34 19.66
C ASN A 81 9.46 5.85 18.82
N TRP A 82 8.30 6.46 18.96
CA TRP A 82 7.16 6.30 18.06
C TRP A 82 7.15 7.47 17.06
N THR A 83 7.12 7.17 15.77
CA THR A 83 7.16 8.22 14.74
C THR A 83 5.78 8.78 14.42
N GLY A 84 4.73 8.05 14.79
CA GLY A 84 3.33 8.43 14.63
C GLY A 84 2.93 8.82 13.20
N PRO A 85 1.93 9.70 13.03
CA PRO A 85 1.33 10.03 11.74
C PRO A 85 2.24 10.85 10.80
N ASN A 86 3.48 11.14 11.21
CA ASN A 86 4.39 11.99 10.46
C ASN A 86 4.73 11.33 9.12
N LYS A 87 4.22 11.91 8.03
CA LYS A 87 4.55 11.50 6.67
C LYS A 87 6.04 11.73 6.45
N GLN A 88 6.79 10.64 6.33
CA GLN A 88 8.16 10.71 5.87
C GLN A 88 8.17 11.19 4.40
N ALA A 89 9.18 11.99 4.05
CA ALA A 89 9.35 12.45 2.67
C ALA A 89 9.42 11.24 1.71
N SER A 90 8.78 11.36 0.54
CA SER A 90 8.53 10.29 -0.43
C SER A 90 9.78 9.72 -1.12
N THR A 91 10.97 10.22 -0.79
CA THR A 91 12.26 9.64 -1.17
C THR A 91 12.56 8.43 -0.28
N ILE A 92 11.90 7.31 -0.57
CA ILE A 92 12.17 5.94 -0.09
C ILE A 92 12.86 5.91 1.29
N SER A 93 12.16 6.47 2.26
CA SER A 93 12.49 6.33 3.66
C SER A 93 12.02 4.95 4.12
N VAL A 94 12.84 4.29 4.92
CA VAL A 94 12.52 2.98 5.49
C VAL A 94 11.20 3.12 6.25
N PRO A 95 10.17 2.32 5.96
CA PRO A 95 8.93 2.38 6.69
C PRO A 95 9.25 2.10 8.15
N LYS A 96 8.96 3.07 9.02
CA LYS A 96 9.24 2.99 10.45
C LYS A 96 8.10 3.68 11.15
N ASP A 97 7.43 2.91 12.00
CA ASP A 97 6.37 3.37 12.90
C ASP A 97 6.96 3.48 14.32
N ILE A 98 7.93 2.62 14.63
CA ILE A 98 8.75 2.64 15.85
C ILE A 98 10.24 2.60 15.49
N ILE A 99 11.08 3.21 16.31
CA ILE A 99 12.53 3.01 16.34
C ILE A 99 12.90 2.58 17.75
N ALA A 100 13.44 1.37 17.89
CA ALA A 100 13.92 0.81 19.16
C ALA A 100 15.39 0.43 19.01
N ALA A 101 16.27 0.88 19.92
CA ALA A 101 17.72 0.66 19.82
C ALA A 101 18.32 0.96 18.42
N ASN A 102 17.89 2.05 17.79
CA ASN A 102 18.23 2.45 16.40
C ASN A 102 17.74 1.50 15.29
N ILE A 103 16.93 0.49 15.62
CA ILE A 103 16.40 -0.48 14.67
C ILE A 103 14.96 -0.05 14.31
N PRO A 104 14.68 0.21 13.02
CA PRO A 104 13.33 0.57 12.60
C PRO A 104 12.38 -0.64 12.68
N ILE A 105 11.13 -0.36 13.03
CA ILE A 105 10.06 -1.35 13.10
C ILE A 105 8.86 -0.80 12.34
N SER A 106 8.39 -1.56 11.34
CA SER A 106 7.17 -1.28 10.59
C SER A 106 6.07 -2.25 10.99
N ILE A 107 4.87 -1.71 11.19
CA ILE A 107 3.73 -2.42 11.77
C ILE A 107 2.61 -2.44 10.74
N LYS A 108 2.04 -3.62 10.49
CA LYS A 108 0.93 -3.77 9.54
C LYS A 108 -0.10 -4.76 10.04
N VAL A 109 -1.31 -4.26 10.22
CA VAL A 109 -2.44 -5.04 10.75
C VAL A 109 -3.50 -5.23 9.68
N LYS A 110 -3.79 -6.49 9.35
CA LYS A 110 -4.91 -6.95 8.50
C LYS A 110 -4.96 -6.29 7.11
N SER A 111 -3.81 -5.97 6.53
CA SER A 111 -3.73 -5.35 5.20
C SER A 111 -2.81 -6.14 4.26
N ASN A 112 -3.38 -6.62 3.15
CA ASN A 112 -2.62 -7.21 2.04
C ASN A 112 -2.09 -6.15 1.06
N VAL A 113 -2.46 -4.88 1.22
CA VAL A 113 -1.99 -3.77 0.36
C VAL A 113 -0.53 -3.50 0.70
N VAL A 114 0.40 -3.76 -0.20
CA VAL A 114 1.84 -3.46 -0.04
C VAL A 114 2.06 -1.94 -0.08
N TYR A 115 1.55 -1.29 -1.13
CA TYR A 115 1.63 0.15 -1.37
C TYR A 115 0.34 0.71 -1.98
N ASN A 116 0.07 1.99 -1.71
CA ASN A 116 -0.92 2.78 -2.42
C ASN A 116 -0.18 3.89 -3.19
N LEU A 117 -0.08 3.75 -4.51
CA LEU A 117 0.63 4.67 -5.39
C LEU A 117 -0.33 5.17 -6.48
N SER A 118 0.05 6.17 -7.26
CA SER A 118 -0.66 6.42 -8.51
C SER A 118 -0.42 5.25 -9.48
N PRO A 119 -1.39 4.93 -10.36
CA PRO A 119 -1.17 3.94 -11.42
C PRO A 119 0.06 4.25 -12.27
N PHE A 120 0.31 5.53 -12.57
CA PHE A 120 1.51 5.97 -13.28
C PHE A 120 2.80 5.51 -12.57
N ASN A 121 2.87 5.66 -11.24
CA ASN A 121 4.04 5.23 -10.49
C ASN A 121 4.26 3.72 -10.57
N ILE A 122 3.18 2.92 -10.53
CA ILE A 122 3.24 1.46 -10.62
C ILE A 122 3.63 0.99 -12.03
N PHE A 123 2.96 1.51 -13.06
CA PHE A 123 3.07 1.00 -14.42
C PHE A 123 4.12 1.71 -15.28
N VAL A 124 4.59 2.89 -14.87
CA VAL A 124 5.62 3.66 -15.59
C VAL A 124 6.85 3.89 -14.72
N SER A 125 6.73 4.60 -13.59
CA SER A 125 7.92 5.03 -12.85
C SER A 125 8.75 3.86 -12.32
N ILE A 126 8.10 2.89 -11.67
CA ILE A 126 8.77 1.70 -11.12
C ILE A 126 9.48 0.87 -12.19
N PRO A 127 8.80 0.39 -13.25
CA PRO A 127 9.47 -0.39 -14.29
C PRO A 127 10.52 0.43 -15.07
N SER A 128 10.38 1.77 -15.12
CA SER A 128 11.33 2.66 -15.80
C SER A 128 12.49 3.16 -14.91
N ALA A 129 12.58 2.72 -13.64
CA ALA A 129 13.52 3.26 -12.64
C ALA A 129 13.47 4.79 -12.45
N MET A 130 12.32 5.41 -12.69
CA MET A 130 12.12 6.86 -12.53
C MET A 130 11.76 7.20 -11.08
N GLN A 131 12.02 8.46 -10.71
CA GLN A 131 11.49 9.01 -9.47
C GLN A 131 9.95 8.95 -9.47
N LEU A 132 9.38 8.62 -8.31
CA LEU A 132 7.93 8.57 -8.14
C LEU A 132 7.33 9.97 -8.32
N ALA A 133 6.39 10.10 -9.25
CA ALA A 133 5.68 11.34 -9.51
C ALA A 133 4.74 11.68 -8.35
N LYS A 134 4.72 12.97 -7.96
CA LYS A 134 3.79 13.50 -6.95
C LYS A 134 2.39 13.72 -7.53
N ASN A 135 2.32 14.17 -8.77
CA ASN A 135 1.09 14.37 -9.53
C ASN A 135 1.16 13.48 -10.78
N SER A 136 0.08 12.78 -11.08
CA SER A 136 -0.03 11.93 -12.27
C SER A 136 -1.29 12.28 -13.05
N PRO A 137 -1.31 12.05 -14.38
CA PRO A 137 -2.52 12.22 -15.17
C PRO A 137 -3.64 11.29 -14.70
N ASN A 138 -4.87 11.56 -15.13
CA ASN A 138 -5.99 10.66 -14.91
C ASN A 138 -5.77 9.38 -15.72
N TRP A 139 -5.37 8.31 -15.05
CA TRP A 139 -4.98 7.05 -15.67
C TRP A 139 -6.08 6.42 -16.54
N PHE A 140 -7.36 6.60 -16.20
CA PHE A 140 -8.43 6.05 -17.03
C PHE A 140 -8.55 6.77 -18.37
N ILE A 141 -8.39 8.11 -18.37
CA ILE A 141 -8.35 8.92 -19.60
C ILE A 141 -7.12 8.54 -20.43
N GLU A 142 -5.96 8.45 -19.81
CA GLU A 142 -4.70 8.16 -20.50
C GLU A 142 -4.72 6.78 -21.17
N GLN A 143 -5.33 5.79 -20.52
CA GLN A 143 -5.29 4.41 -20.99
C GLN A 143 -6.48 3.99 -21.83
N ALA A 144 -7.64 4.65 -21.71
CA ALA A 144 -8.86 4.22 -22.38
C ALA A 144 -9.81 5.40 -22.60
N TYR A 145 -9.34 6.44 -23.29
CA TYR A 145 -10.08 7.68 -23.53
C TYR A 145 -11.48 7.42 -24.12
N ASP A 146 -11.56 6.64 -25.19
CA ASP A 146 -12.83 6.38 -25.87
C ASP A 146 -13.82 5.65 -24.95
N GLU A 147 -13.35 4.67 -24.19
CA GLU A 147 -14.19 3.90 -23.29
C GLU A 147 -14.65 4.72 -22.07
N ILE A 148 -13.77 5.49 -21.43
CA ILE A 148 -14.18 6.34 -20.31
C ILE A 148 -15.10 7.47 -20.78
N ASN A 149 -14.88 8.03 -21.98
CA ASN A 149 -15.75 9.05 -22.52
C ASN A 149 -17.16 8.49 -22.78
N LYS A 150 -17.29 7.25 -23.27
CA LYS A 150 -18.59 6.56 -23.38
C LYS A 150 -19.28 6.38 -22.03
N VAL A 151 -18.55 5.95 -20.99
CA VAL A 151 -19.10 5.82 -19.62
C VAL A 151 -19.58 7.17 -19.11
N TYR A 152 -18.79 8.22 -19.31
CA TYR A 152 -19.13 9.58 -18.90
C TYR A 152 -20.36 10.12 -19.63
N LEU A 153 -20.38 10.05 -20.96
CA LEU A 153 -21.50 10.50 -21.79
C LEU A 153 -22.80 9.77 -21.44
N TYR A 154 -22.72 8.47 -21.13
CA TYR A 154 -23.88 7.71 -20.66
C TYR A 154 -24.49 8.34 -19.41
N VAL A 155 -23.66 8.67 -18.41
CA VAL A 155 -24.12 9.31 -17.16
C VAL A 155 -24.62 10.73 -17.41
N LYS A 156 -23.87 11.52 -18.17
CA LYS A 156 -24.22 12.91 -18.53
C LYS A 156 -25.59 12.99 -19.19
N ASN A 157 -25.90 12.09 -20.12
CA ASN A 157 -27.16 12.10 -20.85
C ASN A 157 -28.39 11.76 -19.98
N GLN A 158 -28.19 11.35 -18.71
CA GLN A 158 -29.27 11.17 -17.74
C GLN A 158 -29.57 12.42 -16.92
N ASP A 159 -28.83 13.51 -17.15
CA ASP A 159 -28.98 14.79 -16.46
C ASP A 159 -29.39 15.88 -17.43
N GLN A 160 -30.33 16.74 -17.02
CA GLN A 160 -30.79 17.88 -17.82
C GLN A 160 -29.85 19.11 -17.69
N GLY A 161 -28.72 18.99 -16.98
CA GLY A 161 -27.74 20.07 -16.81
C GLY A 161 -26.67 20.10 -17.91
N SER A 162 -25.96 21.23 -18.01
CA SER A 162 -24.85 21.40 -18.94
C SER A 162 -23.52 20.90 -18.36
N PHE A 163 -23.32 19.59 -18.29
CA PHE A 163 -21.94 19.06 -18.22
C PHE A 163 -21.26 19.18 -19.59
N PRO A 164 -19.92 19.32 -19.67
CA PRO A 164 -19.21 19.34 -20.95
C PRO A 164 -19.46 18.06 -21.78
N ASP A 165 -19.41 18.14 -23.10
CA ASP A 165 -19.58 16.99 -24.01
C ASP A 165 -18.36 16.05 -24.09
N ASP A 166 -17.36 16.30 -23.26
CA ASP A 166 -16.10 15.56 -23.24
C ASP A 166 -15.61 15.34 -21.81
N ILE A 167 -15.11 14.12 -21.54
CA ILE A 167 -14.60 13.73 -20.22
C ILE A 167 -13.32 14.49 -19.82
N TYR A 168 -12.47 14.84 -20.78
CA TYR A 168 -11.24 15.59 -20.48
C TYR A 168 -11.58 17.01 -20.04
N GLU A 169 -12.52 17.66 -20.73
CA GLU A 169 -13.07 18.94 -20.30
C GLU A 169 -13.75 18.87 -18.93
N PHE A 170 -14.52 17.82 -18.68
CA PHE A 170 -15.13 17.59 -17.37
C PHE A 170 -14.07 17.48 -16.28
N GLU A 171 -13.07 16.61 -16.40
CA GLU A 171 -12.05 16.42 -15.37
C GLU A 171 -11.22 17.69 -15.12
N LYS A 172 -11.02 18.53 -16.15
CA LYS A 172 -10.32 19.81 -16.04
C LYS A 172 -11.13 20.88 -15.30
N LYS A 173 -12.45 20.93 -15.50
CA LYS A 173 -13.33 22.02 -14.99
C LYS A 173 -14.16 21.63 -13.77
N ALA A 174 -14.36 20.33 -13.53
CA ALA A 174 -15.32 19.83 -12.53
C ALA A 174 -14.94 20.20 -11.10
N LYS A 175 -15.91 20.79 -10.40
CA LYS A 175 -15.84 21.07 -8.97
C LYS A 175 -16.39 19.91 -8.15
N LYS A 176 -16.28 20.02 -6.83
CA LYS A 176 -16.76 18.99 -5.89
C LYS A 176 -18.27 18.75 -6.04
N GLU A 177 -19.02 19.81 -6.32
CA GLU A 177 -20.48 19.80 -6.51
C GLU A 177 -20.85 19.02 -7.78
N ASP A 178 -20.10 19.20 -8.87
CA ASP A 178 -20.30 18.48 -10.14
C ASP A 178 -20.09 16.97 -9.96
N ARG A 179 -19.00 16.60 -9.26
CA ARG A 179 -18.68 15.19 -8.96
C ARG A 179 -19.75 14.56 -8.04
N LYS A 180 -20.26 15.32 -7.06
CA LYS A 180 -21.37 14.88 -6.21
C LYS A 180 -22.65 14.68 -7.02
N ARG A 181 -22.92 15.56 -7.99
CA ARG A 181 -24.08 15.46 -8.89
C ARG A 181 -23.99 14.20 -9.76
N ILE A 182 -22.85 13.92 -10.40
CA ILE A 182 -22.61 12.66 -11.13
C ILE A 182 -22.88 11.44 -10.24
N LYS A 183 -22.34 11.43 -9.02
CA LYS A 183 -22.56 10.32 -8.09
C LYS A 183 -24.04 10.11 -7.77
N ASN A 184 -24.79 11.21 -7.58
CA ASN A 184 -26.22 11.15 -7.30
C ASN A 184 -27.02 10.65 -8.50
N ILE A 185 -26.62 10.99 -9.73
CA ILE A 185 -27.24 10.49 -10.96
C ILE A 185 -27.08 8.97 -11.03
N ILE A 186 -25.85 8.47 -10.89
CA ILE A 186 -25.56 7.02 -10.91
C ILE A 186 -26.34 6.28 -9.83
N ALA A 187 -26.49 6.87 -8.63
CA ALA A 187 -27.24 6.27 -7.52
C ALA A 187 -28.74 6.09 -7.84
N LYS A 188 -29.31 6.97 -8.69
CA LYS A 188 -30.72 6.97 -9.08
C LYS A 188 -31.04 6.12 -10.31
N PHE A 189 -30.04 5.48 -10.93
CA PHE A 189 -30.29 4.60 -12.08
C PHE A 189 -31.28 3.48 -11.76
N SER A 190 -32.23 3.28 -12.67
CA SER A 190 -33.05 2.08 -12.75
C SER A 190 -32.19 0.83 -12.97
N THR A 191 -32.75 -0.36 -12.77
CA THR A 191 -32.04 -1.63 -13.00
C THR A 191 -31.46 -1.73 -14.41
N LYS A 192 -32.23 -1.35 -15.44
CA LYS A 192 -31.77 -1.35 -16.82
C LYS A 192 -30.59 -0.39 -17.01
N GLN A 193 -30.71 0.85 -16.51
CA GLN A 193 -29.64 1.85 -16.62
C GLN A 193 -28.36 1.42 -15.88
N LYS A 194 -28.50 0.76 -14.73
CA LYS A 194 -27.36 0.19 -14.01
C LYS A 194 -26.65 -0.87 -14.85
N ASN A 195 -27.39 -1.78 -15.46
CA ASN A 195 -26.79 -2.84 -16.29
C ASN A 195 -26.03 -2.26 -17.49
N ASP A 196 -26.63 -1.31 -18.21
CA ASP A 196 -25.98 -0.63 -19.34
C ASP A 196 -24.71 0.11 -18.88
N PHE A 197 -24.81 0.88 -17.78
CA PHE A 197 -23.67 1.57 -17.19
C PHE A 197 -22.56 0.61 -16.77
N TYR A 198 -22.89 -0.50 -16.12
CA TYR A 198 -21.91 -1.49 -15.68
C TYR A 198 -21.27 -2.21 -16.86
N GLY A 199 -21.99 -2.49 -17.94
CA GLY A 199 -21.40 -3.05 -19.17
C GLY A 199 -20.34 -2.13 -19.78
N LEU A 200 -20.64 -0.84 -19.90
CA LEU A 200 -19.67 0.17 -20.36
C LEU A 200 -18.49 0.29 -19.39
N TYR A 201 -18.77 0.30 -18.10
CA TYR A 201 -17.75 0.42 -17.06
C TYR A 201 -16.78 -0.77 -17.05
N VAL A 202 -17.28 -2.00 -17.16
CA VAL A 202 -16.45 -3.21 -17.22
C VAL A 202 -15.58 -3.20 -18.47
N THR A 203 -16.15 -2.82 -19.63
CA THR A 203 -15.40 -2.69 -20.88
C THR A 203 -14.24 -1.70 -20.75
N MET A 204 -14.50 -0.51 -20.19
CA MET A 204 -13.46 0.46 -19.87
C MET A 204 -12.42 -0.13 -18.92
N CYS A 205 -12.86 -0.82 -17.88
CA CYS A 205 -11.98 -1.38 -16.88
C CYS A 205 -11.01 -2.43 -17.46
N HIS A 206 -11.51 -3.31 -18.33
CA HIS A 206 -10.74 -4.31 -19.06
C HIS A 206 -9.73 -3.67 -20.00
N LYS A 207 -10.14 -2.64 -20.75
CA LYS A 207 -9.22 -1.91 -21.64
C LYS A 207 -8.07 -1.29 -20.86
N VAL A 208 -8.37 -0.63 -19.74
CA VAL A 208 -7.38 0.00 -18.86
C VAL A 208 -6.42 -1.04 -18.29
N ALA A 209 -6.92 -2.20 -17.86
CA ALA A 209 -6.09 -3.29 -17.34
C ALA A 209 -5.11 -3.81 -18.41
N SER A 210 -5.60 -4.08 -19.62
CA SER A 210 -4.79 -4.58 -20.74
C SER A 210 -3.67 -3.59 -21.10
N ASN A 211 -4.04 -2.32 -21.33
CA ASN A 211 -3.07 -1.29 -21.70
C ASN A 211 -2.06 -1.03 -20.57
N SER A 212 -2.49 -1.08 -19.30
CA SER A 212 -1.58 -0.93 -18.14
C SER A 212 -0.57 -2.07 -18.04
N ALA A 213 -0.98 -3.31 -18.29
CA ALA A 213 -0.09 -4.46 -18.29
C ALA A 213 0.94 -4.39 -19.43
N GLU A 214 0.51 -4.00 -20.62
CA GLU A 214 1.37 -3.81 -21.79
C GLU A 214 2.43 -2.72 -21.55
N ILE A 215 2.02 -1.56 -21.01
CA ILE A 215 2.94 -0.47 -20.67
C ILE A 215 3.95 -0.93 -19.62
N PHE A 216 3.51 -1.61 -18.56
CA PHE A 216 4.41 -2.11 -17.53
C PHE A 216 5.50 -3.01 -18.13
N ASN A 217 5.10 -4.00 -18.93
CA ASN A 217 6.03 -4.95 -19.54
C ASN A 217 6.99 -4.25 -20.50
N THR A 218 6.47 -3.37 -21.35
CA THR A 218 7.29 -2.60 -22.32
C THR A 218 8.33 -1.73 -21.63
N LYS A 219 7.92 -0.98 -20.60
CA LYS A 219 8.82 -0.12 -19.81
C LYS A 219 9.87 -0.95 -19.08
N LEU A 220 9.45 -2.05 -18.48
CA LEU A 220 10.33 -2.94 -17.76
C LEU A 220 11.39 -3.55 -18.69
N GLU A 221 10.98 -4.08 -19.83
CA GLU A 221 11.89 -4.66 -20.83
C GLU A 221 12.91 -3.63 -21.31
N THR A 222 12.43 -2.42 -21.66
CA THR A 222 13.29 -1.31 -22.08
C THR A 222 14.35 -0.99 -21.01
N SER A 223 13.94 -0.89 -19.74
CA SER A 223 14.86 -0.57 -18.66
C SER A 223 15.82 -1.71 -18.30
N LEU A 224 15.37 -2.96 -18.36
CA LEU A 224 16.23 -4.13 -18.11
C LEU A 224 17.28 -4.37 -19.20
N ASN A 225 17.04 -3.87 -20.41
CA ASN A 225 17.94 -3.92 -21.57
C ASN A 225 18.77 -2.64 -21.76
N SER A 226 18.71 -1.70 -20.82
CA SER A 226 19.48 -0.45 -20.84
C SER A 226 20.44 -0.35 -19.64
N ASN A 227 21.15 0.77 -19.55
CA ASN A 227 21.98 1.10 -18.39
C ASN A 227 21.19 1.28 -17.07
N LEU A 228 19.86 1.29 -17.11
CA LEU A 228 19.00 1.42 -15.94
C LEU A 228 18.74 0.10 -15.20
N ARG A 229 19.18 -1.05 -15.73
CA ARG A 229 18.90 -2.38 -15.19
C ARG A 229 19.08 -2.50 -13.68
N SER A 230 20.21 -2.04 -13.13
CA SER A 230 20.50 -2.14 -11.68
C SER A 230 19.51 -1.34 -10.84
N SER A 231 19.21 -0.10 -11.27
CA SER A 231 18.25 0.79 -10.60
C SER A 231 16.82 0.26 -10.68
N THR A 232 16.44 -0.36 -11.81
CA THR A 232 15.14 -1.02 -11.97
C THR A 232 15.00 -2.19 -11.00
N ILE A 233 16.00 -3.08 -10.92
CA ILE A 233 15.97 -4.23 -10.00
C ILE A 233 15.88 -3.77 -8.54
N GLU A 234 16.61 -2.71 -8.19
CA GLU A 234 16.53 -2.10 -6.86
C GLU A 234 15.14 -1.54 -6.55
N LEU A 235 14.53 -0.80 -7.48
CA LEU A 235 13.20 -0.23 -7.28
C LEU A 235 12.11 -1.31 -7.23
N LEU A 236 12.27 -2.39 -7.99
CA LEU A 236 11.41 -3.58 -7.89
C LEU A 236 11.54 -4.24 -6.51
N ALA A 237 12.76 -4.47 -6.02
CA ALA A 237 12.98 -5.07 -4.70
C ALA A 237 12.40 -4.20 -3.57
N LYS A 238 12.61 -2.88 -3.66
CA LYS A 238 12.02 -1.88 -2.75
C LYS A 238 10.49 -1.90 -2.76
N THR A 239 9.88 -2.01 -3.94
CA THR A 239 8.42 -1.91 -4.08
C THR A 239 7.71 -3.22 -3.75
N PHE A 240 8.13 -4.33 -4.35
CA PHE A 240 7.44 -5.62 -4.23
C PHE A 240 7.80 -6.35 -2.94
N PHE A 241 9.05 -6.21 -2.48
CA PHE A 241 9.56 -6.92 -1.31
C PHE A 241 9.93 -6.01 -0.15
N ARG A 242 9.60 -4.71 -0.20
CA ARG A 242 9.84 -3.75 0.88
C ARG A 242 11.30 -3.76 1.42
N VAL A 243 12.27 -4.16 0.59
CA VAL A 243 13.70 -4.18 0.94
C VAL A 243 14.21 -2.75 0.87
N ASN A 244 14.93 -2.28 1.88
CA ASN A 244 15.39 -0.88 1.95
C ASN A 244 16.90 -0.78 2.14
N ALA A 245 17.42 0.44 2.28
CA ALA A 245 18.85 0.68 2.48
C ALA A 245 19.37 0.18 3.84
N VAL A 246 18.49 -0.05 4.82
CA VAL A 246 18.84 -0.64 6.12
C VAL A 246 17.92 -1.80 6.45
N GLU A 247 18.44 -2.73 7.25
CA GLU A 247 17.66 -3.80 7.86
C GLU A 247 16.61 -3.21 8.81
N TYR A 248 15.43 -3.82 8.86
CA TYR A 248 14.37 -3.42 9.79
C TYR A 248 13.45 -4.58 10.13
N ILE A 249 12.70 -4.45 11.22
CA ILE A 249 11.69 -5.44 11.62
C ILE A 249 10.36 -5.08 10.98
N PHE A 250 9.70 -6.07 10.40
CA PHE A 250 8.36 -5.94 9.87
C PHE A 250 7.42 -6.90 10.57
N CYS A 251 6.38 -6.39 11.21
CA CYS A 251 5.51 -7.19 12.07
C CYS A 251 4.05 -6.76 12.02
N GLY A 252 3.20 -7.56 12.67
CA GLY A 252 1.79 -7.27 12.87
C GLY A 252 0.92 -8.51 12.64
N ILE A 253 -0.20 -8.31 11.94
CA ILE A 253 -1.19 -9.37 11.68
C ILE A 253 -1.39 -9.49 10.18
N ASP A 254 -1.02 -10.64 9.61
CA ASP A 254 -1.24 -10.99 8.21
C ASP A 254 -2.45 -11.91 8.09
N LYS A 255 -3.57 -11.36 7.60
CA LYS A 255 -4.90 -11.99 7.62
C LYS A 255 -5.30 -12.38 9.06
N THR A 256 -5.11 -13.64 9.42
CA THR A 256 -5.43 -14.20 10.74
C THR A 256 -4.19 -14.59 11.55
N LYS A 257 -2.99 -14.52 10.96
CA LYS A 257 -1.74 -14.95 11.61
C LYS A 257 -0.94 -13.76 12.09
N ASP A 258 -0.43 -13.86 13.31
CA ASP A 258 0.58 -12.94 13.81
C ASP A 258 1.90 -13.20 13.08
N PHE A 259 2.65 -12.15 12.75
CA PHE A 259 3.97 -12.30 12.12
C PHE A 259 4.93 -11.22 12.61
N ALA A 260 6.21 -11.57 12.58
CA ALA A 260 7.33 -10.69 12.78
C ALA A 260 8.51 -11.29 12.04
N VAL A 261 9.11 -10.49 11.18
CA VAL A 261 10.25 -10.89 10.36
C VAL A 261 11.27 -9.77 10.35
N VAL A 262 12.53 -10.14 10.16
CA VAL A 262 13.59 -9.20 9.84
C VAL A 262 13.73 -9.14 8.32
N VAL A 263 13.59 -7.94 7.78
CA VAL A 263 13.75 -7.65 6.35
C VAL A 263 15.18 -7.20 6.13
N PRO A 264 15.97 -7.91 5.30
CA PRO A 264 17.37 -7.59 5.08
C PRO A 264 17.52 -6.23 4.40
N ASP A 265 18.71 -5.63 4.54
CA ASP A 265 19.06 -4.49 3.71
C ASP A 265 19.27 -4.90 2.25
N LEU A 266 19.27 -3.90 1.37
CA LEU A 266 19.39 -4.09 -0.06
C LEU A 266 20.73 -4.69 -0.49
N THR A 267 21.81 -4.40 0.23
CA THR A 267 23.15 -4.93 -0.07
C THR A 267 23.19 -6.42 0.20
N GLU A 268 22.71 -6.85 1.37
CA GLU A 268 22.57 -8.26 1.71
C GLU A 268 21.64 -8.98 0.72
N TRP A 269 20.49 -8.38 0.42
CA TRP A 269 19.53 -8.97 -0.51
C TRP A 269 20.14 -9.18 -1.90
N LYS A 270 20.82 -8.17 -2.47
CA LYS A 270 21.48 -8.26 -3.79
C LYS A 270 22.60 -9.31 -3.84
N ARG A 271 23.24 -9.59 -2.70
CA ARG A 271 24.30 -10.63 -2.61
C ARG A 271 23.72 -12.05 -2.75
N MET A 272 22.52 -12.27 -2.23
CA MET A 272 21.94 -13.62 -2.11
C MET A 272 20.80 -13.90 -3.10
N TRP A 273 20.16 -12.87 -3.63
CA TRP A 273 18.92 -12.97 -4.41
C TRP A 273 19.00 -12.23 -5.72
N LYS A 274 18.29 -12.75 -6.71
CA LYS A 274 18.15 -12.14 -8.03
C LYS A 274 16.69 -12.21 -8.46
N ILE A 275 16.15 -11.09 -8.96
CA ILE A 275 14.91 -11.12 -9.73
C ILE A 275 15.27 -11.61 -11.14
N ILE A 276 14.69 -12.73 -11.55
CA ILE A 276 14.97 -13.38 -12.83
C ILE A 276 13.91 -12.99 -13.86
N ARG A 277 12.65 -12.88 -13.44
CA ARG A 277 11.52 -12.54 -14.32
C ARG A 277 10.49 -11.72 -13.57
N VAL A 278 9.93 -10.72 -14.24
CA VAL A 278 8.73 -10.02 -13.80
C VAL A 278 7.80 -9.90 -15.00
N ASN A 279 6.52 -10.19 -14.82
CA ASN A 279 5.52 -10.08 -15.88
C ASN A 279 4.20 -9.56 -15.33
N ALA A 280 3.58 -8.64 -16.06
CA ALA A 280 2.23 -8.15 -15.82
C ALA A 280 1.24 -8.77 -16.83
N ALA A 281 0.03 -9.09 -16.37
CA ALA A 281 -1.07 -9.54 -17.22
C ALA A 281 -2.41 -8.95 -16.72
N PRO A 282 -3.33 -8.57 -17.62
CA PRO A 282 -4.64 -8.10 -17.20
C PRO A 282 -5.47 -9.25 -16.61
N ASP A 283 -6.24 -8.96 -15.55
CA ASP A 283 -7.28 -9.86 -15.04
C ASP A 283 -8.65 -9.41 -15.56
N LEU A 284 -9.04 -9.99 -16.69
CA LEU A 284 -10.32 -9.69 -17.35
C LEU A 284 -11.51 -10.46 -16.74
N SER A 285 -11.26 -11.35 -15.78
CA SER A 285 -12.34 -12.06 -15.09
C SER A 285 -13.05 -11.18 -14.05
N ARG A 286 -12.40 -10.07 -13.65
CA ARG A 286 -12.93 -9.13 -12.68
C ARG A 286 -13.68 -8.00 -13.36
N GLU A 287 -14.73 -7.52 -12.71
CA GLU A 287 -15.52 -6.35 -13.14
C GLU A 287 -14.84 -5.01 -12.76
N GLN A 288 -13.51 -5.01 -12.66
CA GLN A 288 -12.68 -3.87 -12.26
C GLN A 288 -11.36 -3.89 -13.01
N SER A 289 -10.67 -2.75 -13.06
CA SER A 289 -9.33 -2.66 -13.65
C SER A 289 -8.30 -3.32 -12.74
N VAL A 290 -7.95 -4.56 -13.04
CA VAL A 290 -6.98 -5.33 -12.26
C VAL A 290 -5.85 -5.85 -13.14
N VAL A 291 -4.61 -5.67 -12.69
CA VAL A 291 -3.42 -6.20 -13.35
C VAL A 291 -2.70 -7.14 -12.39
N ASN A 292 -2.57 -8.41 -12.77
CA ASN A 292 -1.76 -9.39 -12.04
C ASN A 292 -0.28 -9.18 -12.37
N ILE A 293 0.58 -9.22 -11.36
CA ILE A 293 2.04 -9.12 -11.51
C ILE A 293 2.67 -10.32 -10.83
N SER A 294 3.48 -11.08 -11.57
CA SER A 294 4.25 -12.20 -11.04
C SER A 294 5.73 -11.85 -11.03
N VAL A 295 6.39 -12.04 -9.88
CA VAL A 295 7.81 -11.78 -9.67
C VAL A 295 8.51 -13.10 -9.34
N GLU A 296 9.40 -13.55 -10.21
CA GLU A 296 10.22 -14.75 -10.02
C GLU A 296 11.61 -14.34 -9.52
N CYS A 297 11.97 -14.88 -8.36
CA CYS A 297 13.28 -14.68 -7.73
C CYS A 297 14.04 -15.99 -7.62
N GLU A 298 15.36 -15.92 -7.73
CA GLU A 298 16.27 -17.01 -7.45
C GLU A 298 17.13 -16.68 -6.22
N GLY A 299 17.24 -17.65 -5.31
CA GLY A 299 18.12 -17.59 -4.15
C GLY A 299 18.43 -19.01 -3.66
N ASN A 300 19.67 -19.25 -3.22
CA ASN A 300 20.14 -20.57 -2.78
C ASN A 300 19.86 -21.69 -3.82
N LYS A 301 20.06 -21.40 -5.12
CA LYS A 301 19.79 -22.31 -6.25
C LYS A 301 18.32 -22.79 -6.35
N LYS A 302 17.39 -22.11 -5.69
CA LYS A 302 15.95 -22.37 -5.76
C LYS A 302 15.23 -21.16 -6.35
N ARG A 303 14.15 -21.41 -7.07
CA ARG A 303 13.29 -20.39 -7.65
C ARG A 303 11.99 -20.27 -6.86
N TYR A 304 11.53 -19.05 -6.71
CA TYR A 304 10.33 -18.69 -5.96
C TYR A 304 9.52 -17.69 -6.77
N THR A 305 8.21 -17.88 -6.81
CA THR A 305 7.29 -16.99 -7.50
C THR A 305 6.43 -16.27 -6.48
N PHE A 306 6.34 -14.94 -6.62
CA PHE A 306 5.53 -14.08 -5.79
C PHE A 306 4.49 -13.38 -6.64
N ASP A 307 3.23 -13.72 -6.40
CA ASP A 307 2.12 -13.14 -7.13
C ASP A 307 1.53 -11.94 -6.38
N TYR A 308 1.25 -10.91 -7.16
CA TYR A 308 0.64 -9.66 -6.76
C TYR A 308 -0.51 -9.34 -7.71
N HIS A 309 -1.37 -8.43 -7.29
CA HIS A 309 -2.28 -7.76 -8.21
C HIS A 309 -2.38 -6.28 -7.87
N VAL A 310 -2.66 -5.48 -8.89
CA VAL A 310 -2.85 -4.03 -8.77
C VAL A 310 -4.30 -3.74 -9.11
N GLU A 311 -5.05 -3.16 -8.18
CA GLU A 311 -6.37 -2.61 -8.46
C GLU A 311 -6.25 -1.13 -8.81
N ILE A 312 -6.75 -0.74 -9.99
CA ILE A 312 -6.85 0.65 -10.43
C ILE A 312 -8.28 1.12 -10.18
N ARG A 313 -8.44 2.18 -9.38
CA ARG A 313 -9.77 2.65 -8.97
C ARG A 313 -9.76 4.14 -8.68
N TRP A 314 -10.92 4.79 -8.77
CA TRP A 314 -11.03 6.18 -8.31
C TRP A 314 -10.92 6.29 -6.80
N SER A 315 -10.17 7.28 -6.34
CA SER A 315 -10.19 7.70 -4.95
C SER A 315 -11.60 8.19 -4.58
N HIS A 316 -12.18 7.62 -3.52
CA HIS A 316 -13.50 8.03 -2.98
C HIS A 316 -14.74 7.77 -3.87
N GLY A 317 -14.62 6.90 -4.89
CA GLY A 317 -15.74 6.44 -5.72
C GLY A 317 -15.70 6.96 -7.15
N LYS A 318 -16.55 6.39 -8.03
CA LYS A 318 -16.55 6.67 -9.46
C LYS A 318 -16.69 8.19 -9.73
N PHE A 319 -15.82 8.75 -10.57
CA PHE A 319 -15.74 10.18 -10.92
C PHE A 319 -15.42 11.16 -9.76
N CYS A 320 -14.97 10.70 -8.58
CA CYS A 320 -14.78 11.59 -7.41
C CYS A 320 -13.36 12.13 -7.19
N GLY A 321 -12.32 11.50 -7.74
CA GLY A 321 -10.94 11.96 -7.56
C GLY A 321 -9.97 11.27 -8.51
N SER A 322 -8.68 11.57 -8.42
CA SER A 322 -7.67 10.93 -9.26
C SER A 322 -7.65 9.40 -9.04
N PRO A 323 -7.37 8.61 -10.11
CA PRO A 323 -7.18 7.18 -9.96
C PRO A 323 -6.02 6.85 -9.01
N GLU A 324 -6.23 5.89 -8.13
CA GLU A 324 -5.23 5.27 -7.26
C GLU A 324 -4.96 3.83 -7.73
N GLY A 325 -3.71 3.39 -7.57
CA GLY A 325 -3.25 2.04 -7.82
C GLY A 325 -2.87 1.36 -6.51
N LYS A 326 -3.62 0.33 -6.12
CA LYS A 326 -3.35 -0.45 -4.91
C LYS A 326 -2.66 -1.74 -5.26
N LEU A 327 -1.40 -1.88 -4.85
CA LEU A 327 -0.62 -3.10 -5.01
C LEU A 327 -0.91 -4.05 -3.85
N TYR A 328 -1.43 -5.24 -4.14
CA TYR A 328 -1.73 -6.30 -3.17
C TYR A 328 -0.80 -7.49 -3.35
N LYS A 329 -0.35 -8.09 -2.25
CA LYS A 329 0.33 -9.40 -2.27
C LYS A 329 -0.69 -10.54 -2.23
N GLN A 330 -0.33 -11.69 -2.81
CA GLN A 330 -1.12 -12.94 -2.72
C GLN A 330 -0.50 -14.00 -1.80
N PHE A 331 0.67 -13.76 -1.23
CA PHE A 331 1.38 -14.66 -0.31
C PHE A 331 1.37 -14.13 1.14
N SER A 332 1.92 -14.91 2.08
CA SER A 332 2.18 -14.44 3.45
C SER A 332 3.60 -13.95 3.61
N TRP A 333 3.82 -12.88 4.39
CA TRP A 333 5.18 -12.36 4.62
C TRP A 333 6.12 -13.39 5.27
N LEU A 334 5.58 -14.33 6.06
CA LEU A 334 6.35 -15.45 6.64
C LEU A 334 6.86 -16.44 5.59
N ASN A 335 6.27 -16.46 4.40
CA ASN A 335 6.67 -17.36 3.31
C ASN A 335 7.74 -16.73 2.39
N VAL A 336 8.20 -15.51 2.68
CA VAL A 336 9.26 -14.88 1.92
C VAL A 336 10.61 -15.44 2.40
N PRO A 337 11.32 -16.21 1.57
CA PRO A 337 12.46 -17.02 1.98
C PRO A 337 13.71 -16.21 2.36
N PHE A 338 13.75 -14.94 2.03
CA PHE A 338 14.82 -14.02 2.42
C PHE A 338 14.48 -13.13 3.61
N TYR A 339 13.30 -13.32 4.19
CA TYR A 339 12.97 -12.72 5.48
C TYR A 339 13.35 -13.70 6.58
N ARG A 340 13.99 -13.20 7.64
CA ARG A 340 14.32 -14.03 8.80
C ARG A 340 13.15 -13.98 9.79
N PRO A 341 12.45 -15.09 10.05
CA PRO A 341 11.31 -15.08 10.96
C PRO A 341 11.77 -14.84 12.40
N LEU A 342 11.01 -14.00 13.11
CA LEU A 342 11.09 -13.87 14.57
C LEU A 342 9.92 -14.60 15.23
N ILE A 343 8.76 -14.70 14.58
CA ILE A 343 7.62 -15.50 15.08
C ILE A 343 6.98 -16.39 14.05
#